data_AF-A0A5C9BYN3-F1
#
_entry.id   AF-A0A5C9BYN3-F1
#
_cell.length_a   1.000
_cell.length_b   1.000
_cell.length_c   1.000
_cell.angle_alpha   90.00
_cell.angle_beta   90.00
_cell.angle_gamma   90.00
#
_symmetry.space_group_name_H-M   'P 1'
#
loop_
_entity.id
_entity.type
_entity.pdbx_description
1 polymer ?
#
loop_
_entity_poly.entity_id
_entity_poly.type
_entity_poly.pdbx_seq_one_letter_code
_entity_poly.pdbx_strand_id
1 'polypeptide(L)' 'FVIKGDVTINGIAINQRDGLGIYETDLLNITADSDAELLLIDVPMQIEEA' A
#
# COMPACT_ATOMS: atom_id res chain seq x y z
N PHE A 1 -1.40 0.74 -4.72
CA PHE A 1 -2.07 0.23 -5.94
C PHE A 1 -1.17 -0.80 -6.58
N VAL A 2 -1.69 -1.96 -6.97
CA VAL A 2 -0.89 -3.04 -7.55
C VAL A 2 -0.88 -2.90 -9.08
N ILE A 3 0.28 -2.62 -9.67
CA ILE A 3 0.45 -2.50 -11.12
C ILE A 3 0.48 -3.90 -11.75
N LYS A 4 1.20 -4.84 -11.10
CA LYS A 4 1.38 -6.23 -11.52
C LYS A 4 1.55 -7.15 -10.31
N GLY A 5 1.10 -8.39 -10.43
CA GLY A 5 1.30 -9.42 -9.41
C GLY A 5 0.29 -9.34 -8.25
N ASP A 6 0.64 -10.03 -7.17
CA ASP A 6 -0.20 -10.24 -5.98
C ASP A 6 0.61 -9.92 -4.73
N VAL A 7 -0.04 -9.26 -3.77
CA VAL A 7 0.63 -8.64 -2.64
C VAL A 7 -0.24 -8.71 -1.41
N THR A 8 0.36 -9.00 -0.27
CA THR A 8 -0.31 -8.91 1.03
C THR A 8 0.25 -7.72 1.80
N ILE A 9 -0.61 -6.75 2.15
CA ILE A 9 -0.25 -5.56 2.94
C ILE A 9 -0.97 -5.61 4.29
N ASN A 10 -0.21 -5.62 5.39
CA ASN A 10 -0.75 -5.71 6.76
C ASN A 10 -1.76 -6.86 6.95
N GLY A 11 -1.53 -7.99 6.29
CA GLY A 11 -2.41 -9.17 6.31
C GLY A 11 -3.60 -9.14 5.35
N ILE A 12 -3.75 -8.06 4.56
CA ILE A 12 -4.79 -7.93 3.53
C ILE A 12 -4.19 -8.29 2.18
N ALA A 13 -4.68 -9.37 1.57
CA ALA A 13 -4.32 -9.76 0.21
C ALA A 13 -4.99 -8.82 -0.81
N ILE A 14 -4.21 -8.37 -1.78
CA ILE A 14 -4.62 -7.41 -2.82
C ILE A 14 -4.01 -7.86 -4.15
N ASN A 15 -4.80 -7.80 -5.22
CA ASN A 15 -4.41 -8.35 -6.51
C ASN A 15 -4.14 -7.26 -7.53
N GLN A 16 -3.74 -7.67 -8.73
CA GLN A 16 -3.45 -6.75 -9.82
C GLN A 16 -4.60 -5.76 -10.11
N ARG A 17 -4.25 -4.48 -10.26
CA ARG A 17 -5.14 -3.32 -10.47
C ARG A 17 -6.01 -2.93 -9.28
N ASP A 18 -5.79 -3.51 -8.11
CA ASP A 18 -6.46 -3.09 -6.88
C ASP A 18 -5.71 -1.94 -6.20
N GLY A 19 -6.48 -1.09 -5.53
CA GLY A 19 -5.98 -0.01 -4.67
C GLY A 19 -6.41 -0.26 -3.22
N LEU A 20 -5.48 -0.08 -2.29
CA LEU A 20 -5.74 -0.11 -0.86
C LEU A 20 -5.30 1.23 -0.27
N GLY A 21 -6.22 1.93 0.38
CA GLY A 21 -5.92 3.09 1.21
C GLY A 21 -5.74 2.65 2.65
N ILE A 22 -4.65 3.07 3.28
CA ILE A 22 -4.32 2.78 4.68
C ILE A 22 -4.13 4.11 5.39
N TYR A 23 -4.74 4.25 6.57
CA TYR A 23 -4.67 5.41 7.45
C TYR A 23 -4.43 4.92 8.88
N GLU A 24 -4.01 5.83 9.77
CA GLU A 24 -3.80 5.54 11.20
C GLU A 24 -2.87 4.33 11.45
N THR A 25 -1.81 4.20 10.65
CA THR A 25 -0.82 3.13 10.81
C THR A 25 0.60 3.69 10.83
N ASP A 26 1.42 3.20 11.75
CA ASP A 26 2.82 3.59 11.87
C ASP A 26 3.75 2.71 11.03
N LEU A 27 3.30 1.50 10.65
CA LEU A 27 4.10 0.50 9.96
C LEU A 27 3.33 -0.18 8.83
N LEU A 28 3.96 -0.25 7.66
CA LEU A 28 3.48 -1.00 6.51
C LEU A 28 4.33 -2.25 6.31
N ASN A 29 3.75 -3.43 6.59
CA ASN A 29 4.32 -4.72 6.23
C ASN A 29 3.79 -5.14 4.86
N ILE A 30 4.67 -5.20 3.88
CA ILE A 30 4.35 -5.57 2.50
C ILE A 30 5.05 -6.89 2.18
N THR A 31 4.28 -7.90 1.82
CA THR A 31 4.78 -9.20 1.34
C THR A 31 4.38 -9.37 -0.11
N ALA A 32 5.34 -9.60 -0.99
CA ALA A 32 5.08 -9.95 -2.38
C ALA A 32 4.81 -11.47 -2.47
N ASP A 33 3.57 -11.85 -2.78
CA ASP A 33 3.17 -13.26 -2.92
C ASP A 33 3.53 -13.81 -4.31
N SER A 34 3.77 -12.91 -5.28
CA SER A 34 4.29 -13.20 -6.61
C SER A 34 5.27 -12.10 -7.08
N ASP A 35 5.82 -12.23 -8.29
CA ASP A 35 6.60 -11.15 -8.93
C ASP A 35 5.70 -9.92 -9.14
N ALA A 36 5.87 -8.90 -8.29
CA ALA A 36 4.91 -7.83 -8.14
C ALA A 36 5.52 -6.44 -8.31
N GLU A 37 4.70 -5.51 -8.81
CA GLU A 37 5.01 -4.10 -8.97
C GLU A 37 3.91 -3.27 -8.29
N LEU A 38 4.31 -2.43 -7.32
CA LEU A 38 3.40 -1.59 -6.56
C LEU A 38 3.70 -0.10 -6.73
N LEU A 39 2.62 0.69 -6.81
CA LEU A 39 2.65 2.13 -6.61
C LEU A 39 2.20 2.44 -5.17
N LEU A 40 3.14 2.92 -4.36
CA LEU A 40 2.89 3.47 -3.03
C LEU A 40 2.83 4.99 -3.12
N ILE A 41 1.77 5.58 -2.57
CA ILE A 41 1.59 7.04 -2.50
C ILE A 41 1.41 7.39 -1.04
N ASP A 42 2.40 8.09 -0.48
CA ASP A 42 2.31 8.67 0.85
C ASP A 42 1.75 10.08 0.74
N VAL A 43 0.67 10.36 1.47
CA VAL A 43 -0.03 11.65 1.42
C VAL A 43 -0.08 12.21 2.83
N PRO A 44 0.53 13.38 3.09
CA PRO A 44 0.47 14.00 4.40
C PRO A 44 -0.97 14.43 4.70
N MET A 45 -1.56 13.84 5.75
CA MET A 45 -2.92 14.15 6.19
C MET A 45 -2.97 15.31 7.21
N GLN A 46 -1.80 15.73 7.72
CA GLN A 46 -1.65 16.91 8.56
C GLN A 46 -0.81 17.94 7.83
N ILE A 47 -1.34 19.16 7.75
CA ILE A 47 -0.60 20.32 7.25
C ILE A 47 0.00 20.99 8.49
N GLU A 48 1.32 21.07 8.58
CA GLU A 48 1.96 21.91 9.59
C GLU A 48 1.63 23.38 9.26
N GLU A 49 0.87 24.04 10.14
CA GLU A 49 0.72 25.50 10.09
C GLU A 49 2.05 26.14 10.56
N ALA A 50 2.59 27.00 9.70
CA ALA A 50 3.86 27.70 9.91
C ALA A 50 3.72 28.94 10.81
#